data_AF-A0AA97GTH4-F1
#
_entry.id   AF-A0AA97GTH4-F1
#
_cell.length_a   1.000
_cell.length_b   1.000
_cell.length_c   1.000
_cell.angle_alpha   90.00
_cell.angle_beta   90.00
_cell.angle_gamma   90.00
#
_symmetry.space_group_name_H-M   'P 1'
#
loop_
_entity.id
_entity.type
_entity.pdbx_description
1 polymer ?
#
loop_
_entity_poly.entity_id
_entity_poly.type
_entity_poly.pdbx_seq_one_letter_code
_entity_poly.pdbx_strand_id
1 'polypeptide(L)'
;MKRVLLALMAFLGVACIAAAIALPTYLVPKLKVVPLDLDITSVSETVAPEGETGDRLPARIFDRCSVSERRAAVFDAHLTQQRRSVIVDPSDENQATLQSAQTVRVDRVRDADGKERDLTMSTDGKLPCDDALLTATVDRVSVDRKTSVPNGNVSSLQLEAVPEGGNVDDASVKLENRKGFQYKFGFDVGKRDYYYYDTNSRQDSIAKFADERRIDGVDTYHFVADVPEKDLSDLPDASGEAALGTILNMPARWWGISGKGVKSRDLVEMHRYAKATRHVYVEPTTGTIIYGYEDQHQYFKSPDQSEDAPKAVRDFQMDALKATFKWSDETVAQQADRAKHYLTLLNWGGKYVPIGLGVLGVLLLVGWAILVWRRRGTKSGDDPDDPQSPDETPGEGPGDGPDDGYPSNPTGGAPAYAYADEPTATTVIPAVSPTDDTTVIPTQDDPYRDPYRQDHPYQPPADESATATWSQPDDHVASSPADETDTGSFRPITDPTRPMPDYERYRRPE
;
A
#
# COMPACT_ATOMS: atom_id res chain seq x y z
N MET A 1 21.78 54.31 13.32
CA MET A 1 21.79 52.99 14.01
C MET A 1 20.64 52.78 15.01
N LYS A 2 20.48 53.59 16.08
CA LYS A 2 19.45 53.34 17.13
C LYS A 2 17.97 53.38 16.68
N ARG A 3 17.62 54.06 15.59
CA ARG A 3 16.23 54.06 15.04
C ARG A 3 15.93 52.79 14.24
N VAL A 4 16.92 52.31 13.47
CA VAL A 4 16.86 51.05 12.72
C VAL A 4 16.70 49.86 13.66
N LEU A 5 17.45 49.85 14.77
CA LEU A 5 17.34 48.79 15.78
C LEU A 5 15.93 48.69 16.39
N LEU A 6 15.29 49.83 16.71
CA LEU A 6 13.92 49.83 17.25
C LEU A 6 12.90 49.34 16.23
N ALA A 7 13.01 49.80 14.99
CA ALA A 7 12.12 49.34 13.92
C ALA A 7 12.27 47.84 13.67
N LEU A 8 13.50 47.33 13.69
CA LEU A 8 13.80 45.91 13.50
C LEU A 8 13.26 45.04 14.65
N MET A 9 13.40 45.47 15.91
CA MET A 9 12.82 44.76 17.06
C MET A 9 11.29 44.71 17.01
N ALA A 10 10.63 45.81 16.64
CA ALA A 10 9.17 45.84 16.51
C ALA A 10 8.69 44.93 15.37
N PHE A 11 9.33 45.04 14.19
CA PHE A 11 9.01 44.20 13.03
C PHE A 11 9.21 42.71 13.33
N LEU A 12 10.36 42.33 13.89
CA LEU A 12 10.65 40.94 14.24
C LEU A 12 9.71 40.43 15.34
N GLY A 13 9.38 41.26 16.33
CA GLY A 13 8.42 40.93 17.38
C GLY A 13 7.03 40.59 16.81
N VAL A 14 6.52 41.44 15.92
CA VAL A 14 5.24 41.20 15.22
C VAL A 14 5.34 39.97 14.32
N ALA A 15 6.42 39.82 13.54
CA ALA A 15 6.62 38.68 12.64
C ALA A 15 6.67 37.35 13.40
N CYS A 16 7.36 37.29 14.54
CA CYS A 16 7.40 36.11 15.40
C CYS A 16 6.00 35.75 15.95
N ILE A 17 5.21 36.73 16.40
CA ILE A 17 3.83 36.47 16.85
C ILE A 17 2.94 36.01 15.69
N ALA A 18 3.06 36.65 14.53
CA ALA A 18 2.31 36.25 13.34
C ALA A 18 2.65 34.82 12.94
N ALA A 19 3.94 34.44 12.93
CA ALA A 19 4.38 33.08 12.66
C ALA A 19 3.91 32.09 13.73
N ALA A 20 3.93 32.47 15.01
CA ALA A 20 3.43 31.66 16.12
C ALA A 20 1.93 31.34 15.99
N ILE A 21 1.14 32.24 15.39
CA ILE A 21 -0.28 31.99 15.12
C ILE A 21 -0.44 31.19 13.82
N ALA A 22 0.23 31.61 12.74
CA ALA A 22 0.05 31.03 11.41
C ALA A 22 0.51 29.56 11.32
N LEU A 23 1.57 29.17 12.04
CA LEU A 23 2.08 27.80 12.05
C LEU A 23 0.99 26.78 12.45
N PRO A 24 0.40 26.85 13.66
CA PRO A 24 -0.60 25.87 14.09
C PRO A 24 -1.95 26.04 13.39
N THR A 25 -2.36 27.25 13.01
CA THR A 25 -3.70 27.48 12.44
C THR A 25 -3.78 27.28 10.93
N TYR A 26 -2.65 27.39 10.21
CA TYR A 26 -2.65 27.36 8.75
C TYR A 26 -1.65 26.38 8.15
N LEU A 27 -0.39 26.36 8.62
CA LEU A 27 0.65 25.50 8.02
C LEU A 27 0.51 24.03 8.43
N VAL A 28 0.43 23.74 9.73
CA VAL A 28 0.32 22.35 10.22
C VAL A 28 -0.90 21.61 9.66
N PRO A 29 -2.11 22.20 9.63
CA PRO A 29 -3.28 21.54 9.02
C PRO A 29 -3.10 21.20 7.54
N LYS A 30 -2.27 21.94 6.79
CA LYS A 30 -1.96 21.63 5.38
C LYS A 30 -0.96 20.49 5.21
N LEU A 31 -0.19 20.18 6.26
CA LEU A 31 0.76 19.07 6.29
C LEU A 31 0.14 17.77 6.84
N LYS A 32 -1.05 17.85 7.46
CA LYS A 32 -1.84 16.69 7.90
C LYS A 32 -2.52 16.00 6.71
N VAL A 33 -1.70 15.38 5.87
CA VAL A 33 -2.14 14.68 4.67
C VAL A 33 -1.38 13.36 4.51
N VAL A 34 -1.92 12.42 3.73
CA VAL A 34 -1.23 11.21 3.30
C VAL A 34 0.04 11.63 2.56
N PRO A 35 1.22 11.16 3.01
CA PRO A 35 2.49 11.45 2.34
C PRO A 35 2.52 10.82 0.95
N LEU A 36 3.07 11.54 -0.04
CA LEU A 36 3.27 11.00 -1.40
C LEU A 36 4.51 10.08 -1.49
N ASP A 37 5.35 10.09 -0.47
CA ASP A 37 6.52 9.23 -0.29
C ASP A 37 6.25 8.05 0.67
N LEU A 38 4.97 7.70 0.89
CA LEU A 38 4.61 6.56 1.72
C LEU A 38 5.15 5.27 1.10
N ASP A 39 6.00 4.58 1.85
CA ASP A 39 6.46 3.21 1.60
C ASP A 39 6.42 2.45 2.93
N ILE A 40 5.51 1.50 3.01
CA ILE A 40 5.27 0.71 4.22
C ILE A 40 5.34 -0.76 3.84
N THR A 41 6.25 -1.49 4.48
CA THR A 41 6.24 -2.96 4.46
C THR A 41 5.80 -3.47 5.82
N SER A 42 4.90 -4.45 5.82
CA SER A 42 4.45 -5.17 7.01
C SER A 42 4.57 -6.67 6.76
N VAL A 43 5.11 -7.39 7.74
CA VAL A 43 5.19 -8.85 7.75
C VAL A 43 4.31 -9.37 8.86
N SER A 44 3.53 -10.40 8.57
CA SER A 44 2.69 -11.12 9.53
C SER A 44 2.98 -12.61 9.45
N GLU A 45 2.93 -13.28 10.58
CA GLU A 45 3.13 -14.73 10.67
C GLU A 45 1.90 -15.36 11.30
N THR A 46 1.67 -16.63 10.99
CA THR A 46 0.60 -17.39 11.60
C THR A 46 0.93 -17.72 13.05
N VAL A 47 0.01 -17.38 13.95
CA VAL A 47 0.12 -17.70 15.38
C VAL A 47 -1.03 -18.60 15.79
N ALA A 48 -0.84 -19.32 16.90
CA ALA A 48 -1.94 -20.02 17.52
C ALA A 48 -3.05 -19.02 17.93
N PRO A 49 -4.32 -19.40 17.83
CA PRO A 49 -5.43 -18.58 18.30
C PRO A 49 -5.25 -18.15 19.76
N GLU A 50 -5.85 -17.02 20.12
CA GLU A 50 -5.69 -16.44 21.46
C GLU A 50 -6.11 -17.44 22.56
N GLY A 51 -5.19 -17.75 23.47
CA GLY A 51 -5.39 -18.73 24.55
C GLY A 51 -4.87 -20.15 24.24
N GLU A 52 -4.40 -20.41 23.02
CA GLU A 52 -3.71 -21.64 22.65
C GLU A 52 -2.19 -21.42 22.63
N THR A 53 -1.43 -22.35 23.20
CA THR A 53 0.04 -22.29 23.18
C THR A 53 0.62 -23.51 22.48
N GLY A 54 1.60 -23.30 21.60
CA GLY A 54 2.60 -24.32 21.32
C GLY A 54 2.43 -25.17 20.06
N ASP A 55 1.54 -24.84 19.11
CA ASP A 55 1.66 -25.43 17.76
C ASP A 55 2.54 -24.55 16.89
N ARG A 56 3.62 -25.15 16.35
CA ARG A 56 4.52 -24.55 15.38
C ARG A 56 3.91 -24.44 13.98
N LEU A 57 2.77 -25.11 13.74
CA LEU A 57 2.02 -25.09 12.48
C LEU A 57 0.54 -24.75 12.78
N PRO A 58 0.24 -23.53 13.25
CA PRO A 58 -1.07 -23.18 13.80
C PRO A 58 -2.17 -22.97 12.75
N ALA A 59 -1.83 -22.91 11.46
CA ALA A 59 -2.79 -22.74 10.38
C ALA A 59 -3.22 -24.08 9.78
N ARG A 60 -4.37 -24.10 9.09
CA ARG A 60 -4.78 -25.19 8.21
C ARG A 60 -4.91 -24.71 6.78
N ILE A 61 -4.38 -25.45 5.82
CA ILE A 61 -4.48 -25.13 4.39
C ILE A 61 -4.91 -26.35 3.59
N PHE A 62 -5.71 -26.13 2.54
CA PHE A 62 -6.04 -27.18 1.59
C PHE A 62 -4.81 -27.59 0.77
N ASP A 63 -4.58 -28.89 0.64
CA ASP A 63 -3.52 -29.42 -0.20
C ASP A 63 -3.95 -29.34 -1.67
N ARG A 64 -3.41 -28.37 -2.40
CA ARG A 64 -3.70 -28.18 -3.83
C ARG A 64 -3.29 -29.39 -4.68
N CYS A 65 -2.29 -30.15 -4.27
CA CYS A 65 -1.89 -31.36 -4.99
C CYS A 65 -2.95 -32.46 -4.89
N SER A 66 -3.77 -32.44 -3.84
CA SER A 66 -4.82 -33.44 -3.64
C SER A 66 -5.93 -33.40 -4.70
N VAL A 67 -6.03 -32.32 -5.50
CA VAL A 67 -6.97 -32.20 -6.63
C VAL A 67 -6.74 -33.30 -7.68
N SER A 68 -5.48 -33.67 -7.94
CA SER A 68 -5.14 -34.78 -8.84
C SER A 68 -5.11 -36.14 -8.15
N GLU A 69 -5.31 -36.19 -6.83
CA GLU A 69 -5.24 -37.41 -6.03
C GLU A 69 -6.61 -38.06 -5.82
N ARG A 70 -6.61 -39.23 -5.18
CA ARG A 70 -7.82 -40.02 -4.94
C ARG A 70 -8.75 -39.41 -3.89
N ARG A 71 -8.23 -38.52 -3.04
CA ARG A 71 -8.94 -37.90 -1.92
C ARG A 71 -8.38 -36.50 -1.65
N ALA A 72 -9.25 -35.58 -1.28
CA ALA A 72 -8.91 -34.27 -0.75
C ALA A 72 -8.10 -34.37 0.54
N ALA A 73 -7.13 -33.46 0.71
CA ALA A 73 -6.30 -33.37 1.90
C ALA A 73 -6.16 -31.92 2.40
N VAL A 74 -5.87 -31.79 3.68
CA VAL A 74 -5.60 -30.53 4.38
C VAL A 74 -4.32 -30.74 5.19
N PHE A 75 -3.47 -29.73 5.23
CA PHE A 75 -2.25 -29.71 6.04
C PHE A 75 -2.37 -28.75 7.20
N ASP A 76 -1.69 -29.07 8.30
CA ASP A 76 -1.30 -28.04 9.26
C ASP A 76 -0.12 -27.26 8.67
N ALA A 77 -0.06 -25.95 8.88
CA ALA A 77 0.93 -25.09 8.24
C ALA A 77 1.40 -23.92 9.11
N HIS A 78 2.58 -23.42 8.79
CA HIS A 78 3.02 -22.06 9.15
C HIS A 78 3.08 -21.23 7.89
N LEU A 79 2.49 -20.04 7.94
CA LEU A 79 2.41 -19.12 6.81
C LEU A 79 2.99 -17.76 7.18
N THR A 80 3.63 -17.13 6.20
CA THR A 80 4.09 -15.74 6.27
C THR A 80 3.29 -14.91 5.26
N GLN A 81 2.71 -13.81 5.72
CA GLN A 81 2.07 -12.81 4.89
C GLN A 81 2.93 -11.55 4.86
N GLN A 82 3.39 -11.16 3.67
CA GLN A 82 4.08 -9.90 3.46
C GLN A 82 3.20 -8.96 2.67
N ARG A 83 3.18 -7.69 3.07
CA ARG A 83 2.49 -6.63 2.35
C ARG A 83 3.38 -5.42 2.23
N ARG A 84 3.49 -4.85 1.04
CA ARG A 84 4.14 -3.57 0.79
C ARG A 84 3.18 -2.61 0.12
N SER A 85 2.96 -1.47 0.73
CA SER A 85 2.11 -0.40 0.23
C SER A 85 2.95 0.82 -0.12
N VAL A 86 2.83 1.30 -1.35
CA VAL A 86 3.54 2.47 -1.89
C VAL A 86 2.58 3.43 -2.57
N ILE A 87 2.96 4.69 -2.72
CA ILE A 87 2.24 5.64 -3.57
C ILE A 87 2.67 5.48 -5.03
N VAL A 88 1.68 5.47 -5.92
CA VAL A 88 1.87 5.40 -7.38
C VAL A 88 1.01 6.47 -8.07
N ASP A 89 1.25 6.69 -9.36
CA ASP A 89 0.38 7.54 -10.16
C ASP A 89 -0.98 6.89 -10.43
N PRO A 90 -2.06 7.69 -10.55
CA PRO A 90 -2.09 9.16 -10.41
C PRO A 90 -2.14 9.59 -8.93
N SER A 91 -1.24 10.49 -8.52
CA SER A 91 -1.24 11.13 -7.19
C SER A 91 -0.86 12.60 -7.28
N ASP A 92 -1.50 13.46 -6.50
CA ASP A 92 -1.31 14.91 -6.55
C ASP A 92 -1.49 15.57 -5.16
N GLU A 93 -1.77 16.86 -5.09
CA GLU A 93 -2.00 17.58 -3.83
C GLU A 93 -3.27 17.14 -3.07
N ASN A 94 -4.26 16.60 -3.77
CA ASN A 94 -5.58 16.24 -3.25
C ASN A 94 -5.77 14.71 -3.15
N GLN A 95 -5.09 13.93 -3.98
CA GLN A 95 -5.22 12.47 -4.04
C GLN A 95 -3.88 11.74 -3.86
N ALA A 96 -3.93 10.61 -3.17
CA ALA A 96 -2.85 9.62 -3.17
C ALA A 96 -3.41 8.27 -3.64
N THR A 97 -2.82 7.68 -4.68
CA THR A 97 -3.13 6.31 -5.11
C THR A 97 -2.14 5.37 -4.45
N LEU A 98 -2.65 4.53 -3.55
CA LEU A 98 -1.88 3.48 -2.92
C LEU A 98 -1.91 2.24 -3.82
N GLN A 99 -0.73 1.67 -4.06
CA GLN A 99 -0.57 0.31 -4.57
C GLN A 99 -0.06 -0.57 -3.44
N SER A 100 -0.82 -1.59 -3.10
CA SER A 100 -0.47 -2.54 -2.04
C SER A 100 -0.35 -3.94 -2.63
N ALA A 101 0.88 -4.42 -2.73
CA ALA A 101 1.18 -5.80 -3.08
C ALA A 101 1.18 -6.65 -1.82
N GLN A 102 0.48 -7.78 -1.86
CA GLN A 102 0.43 -8.77 -0.77
C GLN A 102 0.79 -10.15 -1.30
N THR A 103 1.60 -10.87 -0.54
CA THR A 103 1.90 -12.28 -0.76
C THR A 103 1.63 -13.07 0.50
N VAL A 104 1.04 -14.25 0.36
CA VAL A 104 0.94 -15.26 1.41
C VAL A 104 1.77 -16.46 0.97
N ARG A 105 2.76 -16.80 1.78
CA ARG A 105 3.68 -17.90 1.56
C ARG A 105 3.47 -18.98 2.60
N VAL A 106 3.45 -20.23 2.15
CA VAL A 106 3.53 -21.42 3.00
C VAL A 106 5.01 -21.66 3.31
N ASP A 107 5.40 -21.52 4.58
CA ASP A 107 6.80 -21.75 4.97
C ASP A 107 7.04 -23.24 5.24
N ARG A 108 6.12 -23.86 5.98
CA ARG A 108 6.20 -25.27 6.40
C ARG A 108 4.81 -25.88 6.49
N VAL A 109 4.72 -27.17 6.18
CA VAL A 109 3.49 -27.97 6.33
C VAL A 109 3.75 -29.26 7.10
N ARG A 110 2.68 -29.82 7.67
CA ARG A 110 2.60 -31.16 8.24
C ARG A 110 1.40 -31.89 7.65
N ASP A 111 1.65 -33.06 7.08
CA ASP A 111 0.60 -33.90 6.52
C ASP A 111 -0.12 -34.74 7.59
N ALA A 112 -1.15 -35.48 7.16
CA ALA A 112 -1.94 -36.34 8.04
C ALA A 112 -1.14 -37.50 8.64
N ASP A 113 -0.01 -37.89 8.02
CA ASP A 113 0.91 -38.91 8.54
C ASP A 113 1.92 -38.30 9.54
N GLY A 114 1.85 -36.99 9.78
CA GLY A 114 2.71 -36.25 10.69
C GLY A 114 4.08 -35.88 10.09
N LYS A 115 4.27 -36.06 8.78
CA LYS A 115 5.51 -35.70 8.11
C LYS A 115 5.52 -34.21 7.83
N GLU A 116 6.60 -33.56 8.25
CA GLU A 116 6.80 -32.14 8.02
C GLU A 116 7.75 -31.88 6.86
N ARG A 117 7.50 -30.80 6.12
CA ARG A 117 8.39 -30.33 5.06
C ARG A 117 8.30 -28.82 4.91
N ASP A 118 9.43 -28.22 4.55
CA ASP A 118 9.49 -26.83 4.11
C ASP A 118 9.06 -26.74 2.63
N LEU A 119 8.40 -25.65 2.27
CA LEU A 119 8.07 -25.34 0.88
C LEU A 119 8.97 -24.20 0.40
N THR A 120 9.33 -24.26 -0.88
CA THR A 120 10.11 -23.22 -1.55
C THR A 120 9.31 -22.65 -2.72
N MET A 121 9.49 -21.36 -2.95
CA MET A 121 8.91 -20.69 -4.13
C MET A 121 9.63 -21.19 -5.38
N SER A 122 8.89 -21.50 -6.44
CA SER A 122 9.48 -21.79 -7.72
C SER A 122 10.17 -20.55 -8.31
N THR A 123 11.29 -20.78 -8.99
CA THR A 123 12.07 -19.75 -9.67
C THR A 123 11.94 -19.79 -11.19
N ASP A 124 11.25 -20.79 -11.76
CA ASP A 124 11.13 -20.99 -13.21
C ASP A 124 9.85 -20.39 -13.82
N GLY A 125 9.11 -19.59 -13.03
CA GLY A 125 7.85 -18.96 -13.42
C GLY A 125 6.65 -19.92 -13.46
N LYS A 126 6.84 -21.22 -13.19
CA LYS A 126 5.74 -22.16 -13.02
C LYS A 126 5.31 -22.21 -11.56
N LEU A 127 4.02 -22.45 -11.34
CA LEU A 127 3.43 -22.62 -10.01
C LEU A 127 2.99 -24.08 -9.85
N PRO A 128 3.90 -25.01 -9.47
CA PRO A 128 3.50 -26.37 -9.14
C PRO A 128 2.53 -26.39 -7.95
N CYS A 129 1.77 -27.48 -7.80
CA CYS A 129 0.76 -27.55 -6.75
C CYS A 129 1.34 -27.44 -5.32
N ASP A 130 2.61 -27.82 -5.14
CA ASP A 130 3.35 -27.74 -3.88
C ASP A 130 4.29 -26.54 -3.77
N ASP A 131 4.08 -25.51 -4.60
CA ASP A 131 4.80 -24.24 -4.50
C ASP A 131 4.53 -23.53 -3.16
N ALA A 132 5.52 -22.82 -2.62
CA ALA A 132 5.33 -22.06 -1.39
C ALA A 132 4.35 -20.87 -1.55
N LEU A 133 4.15 -20.34 -2.75
CA LEU A 133 3.21 -19.24 -2.98
C LEU A 133 1.78 -19.74 -2.82
N LEU A 134 1.07 -19.27 -1.79
CA LEU A 134 -0.34 -19.57 -1.63
C LEU A 134 -1.21 -18.58 -2.40
N THR A 135 -0.93 -17.29 -2.29
CA THR A 135 -1.69 -16.21 -2.94
C THR A 135 -0.80 -14.99 -3.13
N ALA A 136 -0.97 -14.30 -4.25
CA ALA A 136 -0.41 -12.97 -4.50
C ALA A 136 -1.49 -12.07 -5.06
N THR A 137 -1.53 -10.82 -4.61
CA THR A 137 -2.49 -9.81 -5.11
C THR A 137 -1.83 -8.44 -5.15
N VAL A 138 -2.25 -7.59 -6.08
CA VAL A 138 -1.92 -6.16 -6.07
C VAL A 138 -3.22 -5.37 -6.06
N ASP A 139 -3.46 -4.66 -4.96
CA ASP A 139 -4.62 -3.78 -4.80
C ASP A 139 -4.20 -2.33 -5.06
N ARG A 140 -4.99 -1.59 -5.84
CA ARG A 140 -4.81 -0.16 -6.08
C ARG A 140 -6.05 0.60 -5.63
N VAL A 141 -5.84 1.64 -4.82
CA VAL A 141 -6.92 2.50 -4.34
C VAL A 141 -6.46 3.96 -4.23
N SER A 142 -7.23 4.84 -4.86
CA SER A 142 -7.10 6.28 -4.69
C SER A 142 -7.87 6.75 -3.47
N VAL A 143 -7.19 7.51 -2.61
CA VAL A 143 -7.77 8.14 -1.43
C VAL A 143 -7.59 9.64 -1.48
N ASP A 144 -8.52 10.37 -0.87
CA ASP A 144 -8.33 11.78 -0.55
C ASP A 144 -7.18 11.93 0.46
N ARG A 145 -6.21 12.79 0.16
CA ARG A 145 -5.00 12.92 0.98
C ARG A 145 -5.28 13.46 2.37
N LYS A 146 -6.33 14.23 2.58
CA LYS A 146 -6.60 14.84 3.89
C LYS A 146 -7.35 13.88 4.81
N THR A 147 -8.31 13.14 4.25
CA THR A 147 -9.24 12.29 5.00
C THR A 147 -8.87 10.81 4.95
N SER A 148 -8.03 10.40 4.01
CA SER A 148 -7.70 9.00 3.66
C SER A 148 -8.90 8.15 3.23
N VAL A 149 -10.04 8.79 2.90
CA VAL A 149 -11.23 8.08 2.40
C VAL A 149 -11.05 7.75 0.92
N PRO A 150 -11.37 6.51 0.48
CA PRO A 150 -11.40 6.18 -0.94
C PRO A 150 -12.26 7.16 -1.74
N ASN A 151 -11.73 7.69 -2.84
CA ASN A 151 -12.41 8.71 -3.63
C ASN A 151 -12.99 8.20 -4.97
N GLY A 152 -12.74 6.92 -5.29
CA GLY A 152 -13.29 6.24 -6.46
C GLY A 152 -12.53 6.47 -7.78
N ASN A 153 -11.45 7.25 -7.79
CA ASN A 153 -10.70 7.53 -9.02
C ASN A 153 -9.92 6.32 -9.54
N VAL A 154 -9.20 5.62 -8.67
CA VAL A 154 -8.64 4.28 -8.92
C VAL A 154 -9.12 3.34 -7.83
N SER A 155 -9.60 2.17 -8.23
CA SER A 155 -10.03 1.10 -7.33
C SER A 155 -10.01 -0.20 -8.11
N SER A 156 -8.94 -0.98 -7.97
CA SER A 156 -8.75 -2.22 -8.72
C SER A 156 -7.95 -3.26 -7.95
N LEU A 157 -8.21 -4.52 -8.26
CA LEU A 157 -7.56 -5.67 -7.64
C LEU A 157 -7.03 -6.61 -8.72
N GLN A 158 -5.72 -6.72 -8.79
CA GLN A 158 -5.02 -7.67 -9.63
C GLN A 158 -4.85 -8.99 -8.86
N LEU A 159 -5.32 -10.08 -9.45
CA LEU A 159 -5.24 -11.43 -8.89
C LEU A 159 -4.29 -12.35 -9.68
N GLU A 160 -3.89 -11.93 -10.88
CA GLU A 160 -3.08 -12.71 -11.80
C GLU A 160 -1.87 -11.92 -12.27
N ALA A 161 -0.83 -12.62 -12.71
CA ALA A 161 0.32 -11.98 -13.31
C ALA A 161 -0.07 -11.31 -14.63
N VAL A 162 0.45 -10.11 -14.89
CA VAL A 162 0.32 -9.48 -16.20
C VAL A 162 1.18 -10.27 -17.18
N PRO A 163 0.62 -10.78 -18.30
CA PRO A 163 1.42 -11.41 -19.34
C PRO A 163 2.49 -10.45 -19.88
N GLU A 164 3.58 -11.00 -20.43
CA GLU A 164 4.62 -10.17 -21.05
C GLU A 164 4.02 -9.30 -22.17
N GLY A 165 4.23 -7.98 -22.07
CA GLY A 165 3.64 -6.99 -22.99
C GLY A 165 2.16 -6.66 -22.75
N GLY A 166 1.52 -7.23 -21.72
CA GLY A 166 0.13 -6.94 -21.34
C GLY A 166 -0.02 -5.67 -20.48
N ASN A 167 -1.27 -5.23 -20.30
CA ASN A 167 -1.62 -4.11 -19.40
C ASN A 167 -2.11 -4.64 -18.05
N VAL A 168 -1.72 -3.95 -16.97
CA VAL A 168 -2.23 -4.19 -15.61
C VAL A 168 -3.75 -4.14 -15.54
N ASP A 169 -4.38 -3.24 -16.30
CA ASP A 169 -5.83 -3.09 -16.31
C ASP A 169 -6.55 -4.35 -16.82
N ASP A 170 -5.95 -5.07 -17.77
CA ASP A 170 -6.52 -6.30 -18.34
C ASP A 170 -6.40 -7.50 -17.37
N ALA A 171 -5.49 -7.43 -16.40
CA ALA A 171 -5.29 -8.43 -15.35
C ALA A 171 -5.93 -8.03 -14.01
N SER A 172 -6.67 -6.93 -13.98
CA SER A 172 -7.25 -6.34 -12.78
C SER A 172 -8.77 -6.29 -12.81
N VAL A 173 -9.38 -6.56 -11.67
CA VAL A 173 -10.82 -6.37 -11.49
C VAL A 173 -11.07 -4.97 -10.95
N LYS A 174 -11.97 -4.22 -11.58
CA LYS A 174 -12.40 -2.92 -11.05
C LYS A 174 -13.32 -3.12 -9.85
N LEU A 175 -13.01 -2.42 -8.75
CA LEU A 175 -13.74 -2.51 -7.49
C LEU A 175 -14.61 -1.27 -7.31
N GLU A 176 -15.88 -1.38 -7.71
CA GLU A 176 -16.82 -0.27 -7.64
C GLU A 176 -17.30 -0.01 -6.20
N ASN A 177 -17.58 1.25 -5.88
CA ASN A 177 -18.23 1.68 -4.63
C ASN A 177 -17.48 1.33 -3.33
N ARG A 178 -16.16 1.11 -3.37
CA ARG A 178 -15.31 0.94 -2.18
C ARG A 178 -15.35 2.19 -1.29
N LYS A 179 -15.64 2.02 0.00
CA LYS A 179 -15.76 3.12 0.99
C LYS A 179 -14.79 3.02 2.15
N GLY A 180 -14.27 1.83 2.42
CA GLY A 180 -13.54 1.51 3.64
C GLY A 180 -12.07 1.86 3.60
N PHE A 181 -11.56 2.23 4.77
CA PHE A 181 -10.13 2.35 5.04
C PHE A 181 -9.46 0.98 4.96
N GLN A 182 -8.15 0.95 4.73
CA GLN A 182 -7.42 -0.32 4.71
C GLN A 182 -5.96 -0.18 5.17
N TYR A 183 -5.15 0.60 4.46
CA TYR A 183 -3.70 0.68 4.71
C TYR A 183 -3.29 1.80 5.66
N LYS A 184 -4.11 2.85 5.77
CA LYS A 184 -3.87 4.01 6.63
C LYS A 184 -5.22 4.67 6.97
N PHE A 185 -5.32 5.25 8.16
CA PHE A 185 -6.44 6.10 8.56
C PHE A 185 -6.10 7.58 8.33
N GLY A 186 -7.13 8.42 8.24
CA GLY A 186 -6.96 9.87 8.25
C GLY A 186 -6.35 10.37 9.56
N PHE A 187 -5.92 11.63 9.59
CA PHE A 187 -5.52 12.29 10.84
C PHE A 187 -6.71 12.44 11.79
N ASP A 188 -6.41 12.60 13.07
CA ASP A 188 -7.40 12.87 14.12
C ASP A 188 -8.53 11.81 14.17
N VAL A 189 -8.14 10.54 14.18
CA VAL A 189 -9.02 9.38 14.34
C VAL A 189 -9.77 9.49 15.67
N GLY A 190 -11.10 9.36 15.60
CA GLY A 190 -12.00 9.40 16.75
C GLY A 190 -12.47 8.01 17.16
N LYS A 191 -13.07 7.92 18.34
CA LYS A 191 -13.71 6.70 18.86
C LYS A 191 -15.11 6.55 18.27
N ARG A 192 -15.19 6.13 17.02
CA ARG A 192 -16.43 5.93 16.26
C ARG A 192 -16.27 4.79 15.28
N ASP A 193 -17.36 4.40 14.66
CA ASP A 193 -17.32 3.36 13.64
C ASP A 193 -16.75 3.89 12.32
N TYR A 194 -15.98 3.04 11.65
CA TYR A 194 -15.38 3.31 10.34
C TYR A 194 -15.71 2.17 9.38
N TYR A 195 -15.86 2.46 8.08
CA TYR A 195 -15.81 1.39 7.09
C TYR A 195 -14.37 0.90 6.95
N TYR A 196 -14.18 -0.41 6.90
CA TYR A 196 -12.89 -1.05 6.67
C TYR A 196 -13.05 -2.07 5.54
N TYR A 197 -12.22 -1.94 4.51
CA TYR A 197 -12.34 -2.74 3.30
C TYR A 197 -11.57 -4.05 3.45
N ASP A 198 -12.22 -5.16 3.11
CA ASP A 198 -11.61 -6.49 3.05
C ASP A 198 -11.37 -6.90 1.59
N THR A 199 -10.11 -7.07 1.19
CA THR A 199 -9.75 -7.38 -0.20
C THR A 199 -10.17 -8.79 -0.62
N ASN A 200 -10.17 -9.76 0.30
CA ASN A 200 -10.46 -11.16 -0.01
C ASN A 200 -11.94 -11.37 -0.38
N SER A 201 -12.85 -10.81 0.42
CA SER A 201 -14.31 -10.85 0.21
C SER A 201 -14.81 -9.71 -0.70
N ARG A 202 -13.98 -8.69 -0.94
CA ARG A 202 -14.32 -7.45 -1.64
C ARG A 202 -15.48 -6.70 -0.99
N GLN A 203 -15.48 -6.64 0.34
CA GLN A 203 -16.57 -6.05 1.15
C GLN A 203 -16.08 -4.91 2.05
N ASP A 204 -16.92 -3.88 2.17
CA ASP A 204 -16.81 -2.87 3.22
C ASP A 204 -17.49 -3.38 4.50
N SER A 205 -16.70 -3.62 5.54
CA SER A 205 -17.16 -4.04 6.87
C SER A 205 -17.10 -2.89 7.87
N ILE A 206 -17.87 -2.94 8.95
CA ILE A 206 -17.85 -1.90 9.99
C ILE A 206 -16.79 -2.24 11.03
N ALA A 207 -15.75 -1.42 11.09
CA ALA A 207 -14.74 -1.43 12.14
C ALA A 207 -15.24 -0.62 13.34
N LYS A 208 -15.58 -1.33 14.43
CA LYS A 208 -16.08 -0.75 15.68
C LYS A 208 -14.93 -0.48 16.63
N PHE A 209 -14.98 0.64 17.35
CA PHE A 209 -14.04 0.90 18.44
C PHE A 209 -14.27 -0.11 19.57
N ALA A 210 -13.21 -0.83 19.97
CA ALA A 210 -13.23 -1.78 21.07
C ALA A 210 -12.66 -1.16 22.34
N ASP A 211 -11.37 -0.78 22.30
CA ASP A 211 -10.66 -0.26 23.46
C ASP A 211 -9.45 0.61 23.08
N GLU A 212 -8.74 1.08 24.11
CA GLU A 212 -7.45 1.75 23.98
C GLU A 212 -6.34 0.84 24.48
N ARG A 213 -5.21 0.82 23.75
CA ARG A 213 -4.04 0.04 24.14
C ARG A 213 -2.76 0.82 23.89
N ARG A 214 -1.79 0.65 24.78
CA ARG A 214 -0.42 1.14 24.56
C ARG A 214 0.43 0.03 23.97
N ILE A 215 0.99 0.24 22.79
CA ILE A 215 1.84 -0.71 22.06
C ILE A 215 3.15 -0.01 21.73
N ASP A 216 4.28 -0.58 22.17
CA ASP A 216 5.63 -0.02 21.97
C ASP A 216 5.77 1.47 22.31
N GLY A 217 5.07 1.89 23.37
CA GLY A 217 5.07 3.26 23.85
C GLY A 217 4.18 4.23 23.07
N VAL A 218 3.36 3.75 22.13
CA VAL A 218 2.38 4.53 21.35
C VAL A 218 0.97 4.21 21.85
N ASP A 219 0.16 5.24 22.11
CA ASP A 219 -1.25 5.08 22.46
C ASP A 219 -2.06 4.82 21.19
N THR A 220 -2.91 3.80 21.22
CA THR A 220 -3.67 3.34 20.05
C THR A 220 -5.14 3.12 20.38
N TYR A 221 -5.99 3.32 19.37
CA TYR A 221 -7.38 2.89 19.37
C TYR A 221 -7.48 1.56 18.64
N HIS A 222 -8.07 0.56 19.30
CA HIS A 222 -8.33 -0.74 18.72
C HIS A 222 -9.68 -0.74 18.03
N PHE A 223 -9.69 -1.09 16.75
CA PHE A 223 -10.90 -1.32 15.98
C PHE A 223 -11.01 -2.76 15.53
N VAL A 224 -12.24 -3.28 15.55
CA VAL A 224 -12.56 -4.65 15.16
C VAL A 224 -13.61 -4.62 14.05
N ALA A 225 -13.30 -5.25 12.91
CA ALA A 225 -14.22 -5.41 11.79
C ALA A 225 -14.52 -6.90 11.58
N ASP A 226 -15.78 -7.27 11.80
CA ASP A 226 -16.30 -8.59 11.44
C ASP A 226 -16.69 -8.57 9.96
N VAL A 227 -15.96 -9.34 9.15
CA VAL A 227 -16.22 -9.52 7.71
C VAL A 227 -17.19 -10.69 7.54
N PRO A 228 -18.41 -10.45 7.03
CA PRO A 228 -19.40 -11.50 6.90
C PRO A 228 -18.95 -12.58 5.90
N GLU A 229 -19.54 -13.77 6.03
CA GLU A 229 -19.30 -14.85 5.07
C GLU A 229 -19.71 -14.40 3.65
N LYS A 230 -18.81 -14.60 2.69
CA LYS A 230 -19.04 -14.34 1.27
C LYS A 230 -18.64 -15.57 0.45
N ASP A 231 -19.49 -15.93 -0.50
CA ASP A 231 -19.14 -16.88 -1.56
C ASP A 231 -18.14 -16.22 -2.51
N LEU A 232 -16.93 -16.78 -2.60
CA LEU A 232 -15.88 -16.25 -3.47
C LEU A 232 -16.11 -16.62 -4.94
N SER A 233 -16.96 -17.60 -5.26
CA SER A 233 -17.30 -17.91 -6.66
C SER A 233 -18.09 -16.80 -7.33
N ASP A 234 -18.81 -15.99 -6.54
CA ASP A 234 -19.57 -14.83 -7.02
C ASP A 234 -18.66 -13.66 -7.41
N LEU A 235 -17.37 -13.72 -7.08
CA LEU A 235 -16.43 -12.63 -7.29
C LEU A 235 -15.69 -12.85 -8.61
N PRO A 236 -16.01 -12.08 -9.67
CA PRO A 236 -15.40 -12.28 -10.97
C PRO A 236 -13.89 -11.96 -10.93
N ASP A 237 -13.10 -12.68 -11.70
CA ASP A 237 -11.74 -12.31 -12.06
C ASP A 237 -11.74 -11.24 -13.18
N ALA A 238 -10.57 -10.94 -13.75
CA ALA A 238 -10.45 -9.92 -14.79
C ALA A 238 -11.16 -10.31 -16.11
N SER A 239 -11.38 -11.61 -16.34
CA SER A 239 -12.14 -12.14 -17.48
C SER A 239 -13.66 -12.14 -17.26
N GLY A 240 -14.11 -11.85 -16.04
CA GLY A 240 -15.53 -11.87 -15.66
C GLY A 240 -16.00 -13.23 -15.15
N GLU A 241 -15.11 -14.20 -15.01
CA GLU A 241 -15.40 -15.57 -14.59
C GLU A 241 -15.11 -15.79 -13.10
N ALA A 242 -15.63 -16.87 -12.52
CA ALA A 242 -15.30 -17.24 -11.14
C ALA A 242 -13.80 -17.52 -11.02
N ALA A 243 -13.13 -16.86 -10.06
CA ALA A 243 -11.69 -17.02 -9.87
C ALA A 243 -11.29 -18.50 -9.67
N LEU A 244 -10.15 -18.90 -10.24
CA LEU A 244 -9.67 -20.28 -10.16
C LEU A 244 -9.59 -20.79 -8.70
N GLY A 245 -10.05 -22.03 -8.51
CA GLY A 245 -10.05 -22.70 -7.19
C GLY A 245 -11.17 -22.24 -6.25
N THR A 246 -12.12 -21.42 -6.71
CA THR A 246 -13.32 -21.06 -5.93
C THR A 246 -14.47 -22.07 -6.09
N ILE A 247 -14.51 -22.83 -7.18
CA ILE A 247 -15.50 -23.89 -7.42
C ILE A 247 -14.76 -25.20 -7.63
N LEU A 248 -15.14 -26.26 -6.91
CA LEU A 248 -14.64 -27.62 -7.10
C LEU A 248 -15.82 -28.58 -7.25
N ASN A 249 -15.86 -29.31 -8.36
CA ASN A 249 -16.88 -30.33 -8.61
C ASN A 249 -16.23 -31.72 -8.65
N MET A 250 -16.16 -32.36 -7.47
CA MET A 250 -15.41 -33.60 -7.27
C MET A 250 -16.33 -34.72 -6.75
N PRO A 251 -16.01 -36.00 -7.00
CA PRO A 251 -16.82 -37.11 -6.48
C PRO A 251 -16.93 -37.09 -4.96
N ALA A 252 -18.07 -37.50 -4.39
CA ALA A 252 -18.29 -37.56 -2.94
C ALA A 252 -17.18 -38.31 -2.18
N ARG A 253 -16.66 -39.40 -2.76
CA ARG A 253 -15.52 -40.15 -2.16
C ARG A 253 -14.22 -39.35 -2.07
N TRP A 254 -14.01 -38.40 -2.98
CA TRP A 254 -12.82 -37.56 -2.99
C TRP A 254 -12.89 -36.57 -1.82
N TRP A 255 -14.05 -35.95 -1.60
CA TRP A 255 -14.32 -35.13 -0.40
C TRP A 255 -14.29 -35.95 0.90
N GLY A 256 -14.51 -37.26 0.83
CA GLY A 256 -14.72 -38.12 1.99
C GLY A 256 -16.16 -38.06 2.53
N ILE A 257 -17.10 -37.57 1.73
CA ILE A 257 -18.52 -37.54 2.07
C ILE A 257 -19.11 -38.95 1.93
N SER A 258 -19.79 -39.39 2.98
CA SER A 258 -20.60 -40.60 2.97
C SER A 258 -21.89 -40.37 3.75
N GLY A 259 -22.99 -40.96 3.31
CA GLY A 259 -24.28 -40.78 3.98
C GLY A 259 -25.47 -41.23 3.14
N LYS A 260 -26.65 -41.22 3.75
CA LYS A 260 -27.91 -41.54 3.07
C LYS A 260 -28.12 -40.57 1.91
N GLY A 261 -28.43 -41.10 0.73
CA GLY A 261 -28.71 -40.30 -0.47
C GLY A 261 -27.47 -39.83 -1.23
N VAL A 262 -26.26 -40.25 -0.84
CA VAL A 262 -25.00 -39.91 -1.54
C VAL A 262 -24.28 -41.20 -1.93
N LYS A 263 -24.00 -41.38 -3.22
CA LYS A 263 -23.14 -42.45 -3.71
C LYS A 263 -21.71 -41.95 -3.85
N SER A 264 -20.76 -42.86 -3.66
CA SER A 264 -19.31 -42.63 -3.77
C SER A 264 -18.84 -41.95 -5.08
N ARG A 265 -19.62 -42.10 -6.17
CA ARG A 265 -19.30 -41.53 -7.49
C ARG A 265 -20.12 -40.29 -7.85
N ASP A 266 -21.07 -39.90 -7.01
CA ASP A 266 -21.87 -38.70 -7.26
C ASP A 266 -20.95 -37.49 -7.21
N LEU A 267 -21.04 -36.62 -8.22
CA LEU A 267 -20.31 -35.37 -8.27
C LEU A 267 -20.94 -34.40 -7.29
N VAL A 268 -20.10 -33.81 -6.43
CA VAL A 268 -20.50 -32.84 -5.42
C VAL A 268 -19.74 -31.56 -5.70
N GLU A 269 -20.50 -30.54 -6.08
CA GLU A 269 -20.00 -29.20 -6.25
C GLU A 269 -19.92 -28.48 -4.90
N MET A 270 -18.79 -27.82 -4.67
CA MET A 270 -18.58 -26.95 -3.54
C MET A 270 -17.97 -25.65 -3.99
N HIS A 271 -18.43 -24.58 -3.35
CA HIS A 271 -17.86 -23.25 -3.51
C HIS A 271 -16.95 -22.93 -2.31
N ARG A 272 -15.97 -22.06 -2.53
CA ARG A 272 -15.09 -21.54 -1.50
C ARG A 272 -15.73 -20.29 -0.90
N TYR A 273 -16.11 -20.38 0.37
CA TYR A 273 -16.57 -19.25 1.16
C TYR A 273 -15.41 -18.65 1.95
N ALA A 274 -15.46 -17.35 2.22
CA ALA A 274 -14.52 -16.67 3.09
C ALA A 274 -15.24 -15.79 4.10
N LYS A 275 -14.69 -15.73 5.31
CA LYS A 275 -15.02 -14.76 6.35
C LYS A 275 -13.74 -14.40 7.10
N ALA A 276 -13.76 -13.27 7.79
CA ALA A 276 -12.62 -12.84 8.57
C ALA A 276 -13.02 -11.95 9.74
N THR A 277 -12.13 -11.85 10.72
CA THR A 277 -12.17 -10.78 11.73
C THR A 277 -10.88 -9.99 11.63
N ARG A 278 -10.97 -8.69 11.37
CA ARG A 278 -9.81 -7.80 11.22
C ARG A 278 -9.68 -6.94 12.47
N HIS A 279 -8.48 -6.87 13.02
CA HIS A 279 -8.17 -6.03 14.16
C HIS A 279 -7.05 -5.07 13.81
N VAL A 280 -7.31 -3.78 13.99
CA VAL A 280 -6.38 -2.71 13.65
C VAL A 280 -6.20 -1.77 14.84
N TYR A 281 -4.96 -1.51 15.21
CA TYR A 281 -4.59 -0.62 16.30
C TYR A 281 -3.99 0.64 15.71
N VAL A 282 -4.68 1.75 15.88
CA VAL A 282 -4.41 2.99 15.16
C VAL A 282 -3.96 4.08 16.13
N GLU A 283 -2.82 4.72 15.86
CA GLU A 283 -2.42 5.92 16.59
C GLU A 283 -3.34 7.08 16.18
N PRO A 284 -4.05 7.70 17.14
CA PRO A 284 -5.21 8.53 16.82
C PRO A 284 -4.86 9.86 16.14
N THR A 285 -3.67 10.42 16.37
CA THR A 285 -3.32 11.74 15.83
C THR A 285 -2.97 11.65 14.35
N THR A 286 -2.16 10.67 13.97
CA THR A 286 -1.57 10.52 12.63
C THR A 286 -2.33 9.53 11.76
N GLY A 287 -3.20 8.71 12.35
CA GLY A 287 -3.91 7.63 11.65
C GLY A 287 -3.00 6.48 11.22
N THR A 288 -1.82 6.36 11.82
CA THR A 288 -0.86 5.29 11.52
C THR A 288 -1.32 3.99 12.19
N ILE A 289 -1.40 2.90 11.43
CA ILE A 289 -1.69 1.58 11.99
C ILE A 289 -0.39 1.05 12.61
N ILE A 290 -0.40 0.82 13.92
CA ILE A 290 0.75 0.39 14.72
C ILE A 290 0.83 -1.13 14.77
N TYR A 291 -0.33 -1.78 14.84
CA TYR A 291 -0.43 -3.22 14.97
C TYR A 291 -1.68 -3.73 14.25
N GLY A 292 -1.56 -4.91 13.64
CA GLY A 292 -2.65 -5.61 12.98
C GLY A 292 -2.62 -7.09 13.37
N TYR A 293 -3.81 -7.63 13.61
CA TYR A 293 -4.01 -9.08 13.64
C TYR A 293 -5.33 -9.43 12.97
N GLU A 294 -5.41 -10.62 12.41
CA GLU A 294 -6.56 -11.03 11.60
C GLU A 294 -6.79 -12.54 11.68
N ASP A 295 -8.04 -12.90 11.90
CA ASP A 295 -8.51 -14.27 11.80
C ASP A 295 -9.11 -14.46 10.41
N GLN A 296 -8.50 -15.31 9.59
CA GLN A 296 -8.98 -15.64 8.25
C GLN A 296 -9.53 -17.06 8.23
N HIS A 297 -10.74 -17.24 7.71
CA HIS A 297 -11.32 -18.56 7.48
C HIS A 297 -11.96 -18.65 6.10
N GLN A 298 -11.34 -19.44 5.24
CA GLN A 298 -11.85 -19.86 3.95
C GLN A 298 -12.10 -21.37 3.96
N TYR A 299 -13.20 -21.81 3.36
CA TYR A 299 -13.58 -23.22 3.32
C TYR A 299 -14.48 -23.55 2.14
N PHE A 300 -14.41 -24.81 1.70
CA PHE A 300 -15.32 -25.39 0.74
C PHE A 300 -16.60 -25.86 1.43
N LYS A 301 -17.74 -25.46 0.87
CA LYS A 301 -19.09 -25.84 1.31
C LYS A 301 -20.02 -25.93 0.10
N SER A 302 -21.05 -26.77 0.17
CA SER A 302 -22.03 -26.85 -0.91
C SER A 302 -22.83 -25.54 -1.04
N PRO A 303 -23.00 -24.98 -2.25
CA PRO A 303 -23.86 -23.82 -2.45
C PRO A 303 -25.34 -24.15 -2.26
N ASP A 304 -25.75 -25.40 -2.46
CA ASP A 304 -27.11 -25.85 -2.22
C ASP A 304 -27.32 -26.25 -0.76
N GLN A 305 -28.02 -25.37 -0.02
CA GLN A 305 -28.39 -25.57 1.38
C GLN A 305 -29.87 -25.93 1.55
N SER A 306 -30.58 -26.27 0.46
CA SER A 306 -32.00 -26.63 0.48
C SER A 306 -32.27 -27.96 1.19
N GLU A 307 -33.51 -28.20 1.61
CA GLU A 307 -33.88 -29.47 2.25
C GLU A 307 -33.76 -30.70 1.33
N ASP A 308 -33.75 -30.46 0.01
CA ASP A 308 -33.68 -31.50 -1.03
C ASP A 308 -32.26 -32.06 -1.21
N ALA A 309 -31.22 -31.25 -0.96
CA ALA A 309 -29.83 -31.73 -1.01
C ALA A 309 -29.55 -32.76 0.10
N PRO A 310 -28.79 -33.83 -0.14
CA PRO A 310 -28.46 -34.79 0.91
C PRO A 310 -27.81 -34.13 2.12
N LYS A 311 -28.29 -34.42 3.33
CA LYS A 311 -27.77 -33.82 4.58
C LYS A 311 -26.24 -33.92 4.71
N ALA A 312 -25.66 -35.07 4.30
CA ALA A 312 -24.23 -35.31 4.36
C ALA A 312 -23.40 -34.36 3.45
N VAL A 313 -24.01 -33.81 2.39
CA VAL A 313 -23.38 -32.80 1.53
C VAL A 313 -23.53 -31.41 2.15
N ARG A 314 -24.72 -31.08 2.68
CA ARG A 314 -24.99 -29.75 3.28
C ARG A 314 -24.15 -29.46 4.51
N ASP A 315 -23.99 -30.47 5.37
CA ASP A 315 -23.22 -30.34 6.61
C ASP A 315 -21.70 -30.39 6.38
N PHE A 316 -21.26 -30.81 5.20
CA PHE A 316 -19.83 -31.00 4.94
C PHE A 316 -19.15 -29.65 4.74
N GLN A 317 -18.00 -29.51 5.37
CA GLN A 317 -17.10 -28.38 5.21
C GLN A 317 -15.65 -28.85 5.25
N MET A 318 -14.82 -28.28 4.39
CA MET A 318 -13.36 -28.51 4.37
C MET A 318 -12.62 -27.18 4.35
N ASP A 319 -11.63 -27.02 5.22
CA ASP A 319 -10.85 -25.78 5.26
C ASP A 319 -10.02 -25.62 3.98
N ALA A 320 -10.12 -24.44 3.37
CA ALA A 320 -9.23 -23.97 2.31
C ALA A 320 -8.04 -23.21 2.91
N LEU A 321 -8.33 -22.32 3.86
CA LEU A 321 -7.35 -21.60 4.67
C LEU A 321 -8.00 -21.25 6.02
N LYS A 322 -7.42 -21.69 7.13
CA LYS A 322 -7.80 -21.25 8.46
C LYS A 322 -6.54 -20.80 9.18
N ALA A 323 -6.40 -19.51 9.43
CA ALA A 323 -5.17 -18.94 9.95
C ALA A 323 -5.45 -17.66 10.75
N THR A 324 -4.69 -17.47 11.83
CA THR A 324 -4.62 -16.20 12.55
C THR A 324 -3.28 -15.56 12.22
N PHE A 325 -3.28 -14.47 11.46
CA PHE A 325 -2.06 -13.72 11.13
C PHE A 325 -1.88 -12.59 12.14
N LYS A 326 -0.65 -12.45 12.62
CA LYS A 326 -0.23 -11.39 13.53
C LYS A 326 1.00 -10.70 12.96
N TRP A 327 1.03 -9.37 12.97
CA TRP A 327 2.24 -8.61 12.58
C TRP A 327 3.43 -9.03 13.45
N SER A 328 4.59 -9.18 12.81
CA SER A 328 5.85 -9.47 13.48
C SER A 328 6.23 -8.33 14.43
N ASP A 329 6.96 -8.65 15.50
CA ASP A 329 7.41 -7.65 16.47
C ASP A 329 8.28 -6.58 15.80
N GLU A 330 9.07 -6.95 14.79
CA GLU A 330 9.83 -6.00 13.97
C GLU A 330 8.91 -5.02 13.22
N THR A 331 7.84 -5.51 12.60
CA THR A 331 6.86 -4.65 11.92
C THR A 331 6.24 -3.66 12.91
N VAL A 332 5.85 -4.14 14.10
CA VAL A 332 5.26 -3.30 15.15
C VAL A 332 6.22 -2.22 15.61
N ALA A 333 7.47 -2.57 15.90
CA ALA A 333 8.49 -1.62 16.31
C ALA A 333 8.74 -0.54 15.24
N GLN A 334 8.86 -0.94 13.97
CA GLN A 334 9.06 0.00 12.85
C GLN A 334 7.86 0.95 12.69
N GLN A 335 6.62 0.47 12.81
CA GLN A 335 5.43 1.33 12.72
C GLN A 335 5.31 2.25 13.93
N ALA A 336 5.61 1.76 15.13
CA ALA A 336 5.62 2.56 16.35
C ALA A 336 6.64 3.70 16.26
N ASP A 337 7.85 3.43 15.78
CA ASP A 337 8.90 4.45 15.64
C ASP A 337 8.55 5.48 14.56
N ARG A 338 7.97 5.05 13.43
CA ARG A 338 7.42 5.97 12.42
C ARG A 338 6.33 6.87 12.99
N ALA A 339 5.40 6.31 13.77
CA ALA A 339 4.35 7.10 14.42
C ALA A 339 4.91 8.10 15.44
N LYS A 340 5.87 7.70 16.28
CA LYS A 340 6.57 8.61 17.22
C LYS A 340 7.29 9.73 16.47
N HIS A 341 7.92 9.44 15.34
CA HIS A 341 8.57 10.44 14.50
C HIS A 341 7.56 11.48 14.00
N TYR A 342 6.43 11.05 13.42
CA TYR A 342 5.38 11.96 12.95
C TYR A 342 4.74 12.76 14.09
N LEU A 343 4.48 12.15 15.24
CA LEU A 343 4.01 12.84 16.43
C LEU A 343 4.99 13.91 16.91
N THR A 344 6.29 13.61 16.87
CA THR A 344 7.34 14.57 17.24
C THR A 344 7.34 15.75 16.28
N LEU A 345 7.26 15.51 14.98
CA LEU A 345 7.22 16.57 13.96
C LEU A 345 5.98 17.46 14.13
N LEU A 346 4.81 16.86 14.36
CA LEU A 346 3.56 17.59 14.61
C LEU A 346 3.63 18.42 15.90
N ASN A 347 4.19 17.88 16.97
CA ASN A 347 4.33 18.62 18.23
C ASN A 347 5.35 19.77 18.12
N TRP A 348 6.46 19.56 17.42
CA TRP A 348 7.42 20.64 17.17
C TRP A 348 6.83 21.76 16.33
N GLY A 349 6.26 21.43 15.17
CA GLY A 349 5.68 22.43 14.27
C GLY A 349 4.41 23.09 14.80
N GLY A 350 3.57 22.35 15.52
CA GLY A 350 2.27 22.80 15.99
C GLY A 350 2.25 23.38 17.41
N LYS A 351 3.24 23.05 18.26
CA LYS A 351 3.22 23.45 19.67
C LYS A 351 4.51 24.15 20.10
N TYR A 352 5.66 23.50 19.95
CA TYR A 352 6.90 24.01 20.55
C TYR A 352 7.48 25.23 19.81
N VAL A 353 7.58 25.18 18.47
CA VAL A 353 8.05 26.32 17.67
C VAL A 353 7.11 27.53 17.83
N PRO A 354 5.77 27.37 17.72
CA PRO A 354 4.83 28.46 17.99
C PRO A 354 4.99 29.11 19.35
N ILE A 355 5.13 28.31 20.42
CA ILE A 355 5.33 28.85 21.78
C ILE A 355 6.65 29.64 21.87
N GLY A 356 7.75 29.09 21.34
CA GLY A 356 9.04 29.77 21.33
C GLY A 356 9.00 31.10 20.58
N LEU A 357 8.39 31.11 19.39
CA LEU A 357 8.19 32.32 18.59
C LEU A 357 7.28 33.33 19.29
N GLY A 358 6.19 32.87 19.93
CA GLY A 358 5.29 33.73 20.68
C GLY A 358 5.99 34.43 21.85
N VAL A 359 6.73 33.68 22.67
CA VAL A 359 7.51 34.22 23.79
C VAL A 359 8.57 35.21 23.30
N LEU A 360 9.35 34.82 22.28
CA LEU A 360 10.36 35.69 21.70
C LEU A 360 9.75 36.98 21.14
N GLY A 361 8.61 36.86 20.44
CA GLY A 361 7.88 37.99 19.88
C GLY A 361 7.42 38.97 20.97
N VAL A 362 6.83 38.46 22.05
CA VAL A 362 6.41 39.29 23.20
C VAL A 362 7.61 39.97 23.86
N LEU A 363 8.72 39.26 24.09
CA LEU A 363 9.93 39.84 24.68
C LEU A 363 10.51 40.97 23.81
N LEU A 364 10.53 40.80 22.49
CA LEU A 364 10.97 41.83 21.54
C LEU A 364 10.06 43.07 21.58
N LEU A 365 8.75 42.87 21.66
CA LEU A 365 7.78 43.98 21.75
C LEU A 365 7.86 44.72 23.09
N VAL A 366 8.02 44.00 24.21
CA VAL A 366 8.22 44.61 25.53
C VAL A 366 9.54 45.38 25.58
N GLY A 367 10.63 44.80 25.07
CA GLY A 367 11.92 45.47 24.96
C GLY A 367 11.85 46.73 24.10
N TRP A 368 11.16 46.67 22.97
CA TRP A 368 10.87 47.83 22.13
C TRP A 368 10.08 48.90 22.90
N ALA A 369 9.00 48.53 23.59
CA ALA A 369 8.17 49.45 24.35
C ALA A 369 8.95 50.15 25.47
N ILE A 370 9.78 49.42 26.23
CA ILE A 370 10.64 49.98 27.28
C ILE A 370 11.64 50.99 26.71
N LEU A 371 12.29 50.67 25.57
CA LEU A 371 13.26 51.57 24.94
C LEU A 371 12.60 52.83 24.37
N VAL A 372 11.38 52.72 23.84
CA VAL A 372 10.58 53.87 23.39
C VAL A 372 10.17 54.73 24.59
N TRP A 373 9.75 54.12 25.69
CA TRP A 373 9.29 54.84 26.89
C TRP A 373 10.44 55.58 27.60
N ARG A 374 11.61 54.94 27.74
CA ARG A 374 12.84 55.57 28.27
C ARG A 374 13.33 56.75 27.44
N ARG A 375 13.00 56.81 26.15
CA ARG A 375 13.33 57.94 25.27
C ARG A 375 12.42 59.14 25.42
N ARG A 376 11.20 58.97 25.95
CA ARG A 376 10.30 60.10 26.26
C ARG A 376 10.67 60.82 27.56
N GLY A 377 11.43 60.19 28.45
CA GLY A 377 11.87 60.77 29.72
C GLY A 377 13.07 61.74 29.65
N THR A 378 13.61 62.04 28.46
CA THR A 378 14.77 62.95 28.26
C THR A 378 14.46 64.13 27.34
N LYS A 379 13.24 64.68 27.44
CA LYS A 379 12.92 66.03 26.96
C LYS A 379 12.21 66.80 28.08
N SER A 380 13.01 67.47 28.92
CA SER A 380 12.60 68.63 29.71
C SER A 380 13.58 69.77 29.40
N GLY A 381 13.03 70.95 29.12
CA GLY A 381 13.68 72.16 28.58
C GLY A 381 13.07 72.50 27.21
N ASP A 382 11.88 73.14 27.20
CA ASP A 382 11.64 74.60 27.05
C ASP A 382 12.08 75.09 25.65
N ASP A 383 11.25 75.68 24.77
CA ASP A 383 10.35 76.83 24.98
C ASP A 383 9.34 76.94 23.78
N PRO A 384 8.16 77.59 23.92
CA PRO A 384 7.27 77.98 22.82
C PRO A 384 7.23 79.51 22.60
N ASP A 385 7.40 79.98 21.36
CA ASP A 385 6.99 81.29 20.78
C ASP A 385 7.60 81.35 19.36
N ASP A 386 7.04 81.83 18.24
CA ASP A 386 5.96 82.78 17.88
C ASP A 386 5.64 82.57 16.36
N PRO A 387 4.46 82.94 15.81
CA PRO A 387 4.09 82.75 14.40
C PRO A 387 4.25 84.02 13.56
N GLN A 388 4.69 83.90 12.29
CA GLN A 388 4.47 84.96 11.30
C GLN A 388 4.41 84.42 9.85
N SER A 389 3.24 84.56 9.24
CA SER A 389 3.03 84.65 7.78
C SER A 389 3.36 86.08 7.29
N PRO A 390 3.66 86.29 6.00
CA PRO A 390 2.62 86.52 4.97
C PRO A 390 2.94 85.81 3.63
N ASP A 391 1.99 85.20 2.92
CA ASP A 391 0.98 85.74 2.00
C ASP A 391 1.49 86.09 0.58
N GLU A 392 0.59 85.91 -0.40
CA GLU A 392 0.65 86.20 -1.84
C GLU A 392 1.05 85.07 -2.84
N THR A 393 0.00 84.49 -3.44
CA THR A 393 -0.11 84.09 -4.86
C THR A 393 -0.93 85.20 -5.58
N PRO A 394 -1.03 85.31 -6.93
CA PRO A 394 -0.98 84.25 -7.96
C PRO A 394 -0.34 84.64 -9.33
N GLY A 395 -0.23 83.69 -10.28
CA GLY A 395 0.05 84.04 -11.68
C GLY A 395 0.37 82.86 -12.62
N GLU A 396 -0.58 82.56 -13.49
CA GLU A 396 -0.60 81.59 -14.59
C GLU A 396 0.35 81.92 -15.78
N GLY A 397 0.75 80.91 -16.55
CA GLY A 397 1.30 81.10 -17.91
C GLY A 397 2.14 79.92 -18.46
N PRO A 398 1.73 79.24 -19.56
CA PRO A 398 2.34 78.00 -20.07
C PRO A 398 3.27 78.20 -21.30
N GLY A 399 4.06 77.19 -21.67
CA GLY A 399 4.86 77.18 -22.90
C GLY A 399 5.40 75.80 -23.31
N ASP A 400 5.08 75.41 -24.56
CA ASP A 400 5.35 74.17 -25.28
C ASP A 400 6.78 73.99 -25.86
N GLY A 401 7.24 72.72 -25.89
CA GLY A 401 7.99 72.03 -26.98
C GLY A 401 9.45 72.39 -27.34
N PRO A 402 10.12 71.62 -28.23
CA PRO A 402 10.11 70.14 -28.45
C PRO A 402 11.52 69.51 -28.70
N ASP A 403 11.55 68.16 -28.89
CA ASP A 403 12.53 67.34 -29.67
C ASP A 403 14.01 67.25 -29.18
N ASP A 404 14.77 66.14 -29.20
CA ASP A 404 15.00 65.06 -30.18
C ASP A 404 15.64 63.79 -29.55
N GLY A 405 15.44 62.60 -30.16
CA GLY A 405 16.54 61.64 -30.40
C GLY A 405 16.54 60.24 -29.72
N TYR A 406 15.89 59.25 -30.34
CA TYR A 406 16.32 57.83 -30.39
C TYR A 406 17.03 57.59 -31.74
N PRO A 407 17.96 56.61 -31.94
CA PRO A 407 17.79 55.15 -31.73
C PRO A 407 19.09 54.49 -31.16
N SER A 408 19.30 53.19 -30.94
CA SER A 408 18.75 51.90 -31.39
C SER A 408 19.14 50.79 -30.38
N ASN A 409 18.32 49.74 -30.33
CA ASN A 409 18.54 48.44 -29.67
C ASN A 409 19.69 47.65 -30.37
N PRO A 410 20.28 46.56 -29.81
CA PRO A 410 19.50 45.31 -29.65
C PRO A 410 19.88 44.35 -28.50
N THR A 411 18.87 43.52 -28.17
CA THR A 411 18.92 42.09 -27.80
C THR A 411 19.65 41.62 -26.53
N GLY A 412 18.88 40.94 -25.68
CA GLY A 412 19.35 40.00 -24.66
C GLY A 412 18.17 39.29 -23.99
N GLY A 413 17.61 38.30 -24.69
CA GLY A 413 16.56 37.41 -24.18
C GLY A 413 17.06 36.44 -23.10
N ALA A 414 16.09 35.85 -22.41
CA ALA A 414 16.17 34.95 -21.24
C ALA A 414 16.99 33.65 -21.46
N PRO A 415 17.19 32.81 -20.41
CA PRO A 415 16.14 31.84 -20.00
C PRO A 415 16.10 31.62 -18.46
N ALA A 416 15.01 31.24 -17.77
CA ALA A 416 14.04 30.14 -17.92
C ALA A 416 14.68 28.74 -17.85
N TYR A 417 14.83 28.19 -16.64
CA TYR A 417 15.23 26.79 -16.45
C TYR A 417 13.98 25.92 -16.32
N ALA A 418 13.80 25.07 -17.32
CA ALA A 418 12.88 23.95 -17.35
C ALA A 418 13.45 22.77 -16.53
N TYR A 419 12.58 22.04 -15.84
CA TYR A 419 12.84 20.64 -15.50
C TYR A 419 12.29 19.79 -16.65
N ALA A 420 13.13 18.90 -17.15
CA ALA A 420 12.83 18.01 -18.25
C ALA A 420 11.99 16.81 -17.79
N ASP A 421 10.90 16.57 -18.52
CA ASP A 421 10.29 15.25 -18.68
C ASP A 421 11.22 14.37 -19.51
N GLU A 422 11.53 13.17 -19.01
CA GLU A 422 11.73 11.99 -19.85
C GLU A 422 11.08 10.76 -19.17
N PRO A 423 10.47 9.85 -19.95
CA PRO A 423 9.70 8.73 -19.42
C PRO A 423 10.65 7.68 -18.84
N THR A 424 10.56 7.43 -17.54
CA THR A 424 11.32 6.34 -16.91
C THR A 424 10.63 5.01 -17.18
N ALA A 425 11.32 4.17 -17.94
CA ALA A 425 11.03 2.77 -18.11
C ALA A 425 11.01 2.05 -16.74
N THR A 426 10.05 1.12 -16.60
CA THR A 426 9.93 0.18 -15.49
C THR A 426 11.27 -0.53 -15.26
N THR A 427 11.99 -0.16 -14.20
CA THR A 427 13.21 -0.85 -13.79
C THR A 427 12.83 -2.06 -12.96
N VAL A 428 13.02 -3.24 -13.52
CA VAL A 428 13.04 -4.53 -12.82
C VAL A 428 14.21 -4.50 -11.83
N ILE A 429 13.95 -4.71 -10.53
CA ILE A 429 15.02 -4.87 -9.52
C ILE A 429 15.44 -6.36 -9.50
N PRO A 430 16.73 -6.70 -9.61
CA PRO A 430 17.22 -8.07 -9.54
C PRO A 430 17.22 -8.63 -8.11
N ALA A 431 17.17 -9.95 -8.01
CA ALA A 431 17.22 -10.70 -6.75
C ALA A 431 18.49 -10.37 -5.93
N VAL A 432 18.31 -10.14 -4.63
CA VAL A 432 19.40 -9.95 -3.67
C VAL A 432 20.12 -11.29 -3.48
N SER A 433 21.36 -11.37 -3.94
CA SER A 433 22.33 -12.39 -3.49
C SER A 433 23.16 -11.83 -2.32
N PRO A 434 23.61 -12.67 -1.37
CA PRO A 434 24.23 -12.20 -0.14
C PRO A 434 25.66 -11.73 -0.41
N THR A 435 25.98 -10.50 -0.04
CA THR A 435 27.36 -10.04 0.01
C THR A 435 27.86 -10.09 1.45
N ASP A 436 28.71 -11.08 1.70
CA ASP A 436 29.84 -10.99 2.63
C ASP A 436 30.68 -9.75 2.30
N ASP A 437 30.87 -8.87 3.28
CA ASP A 437 32.20 -8.39 3.69
C ASP A 437 32.04 -7.27 4.74
N THR A 438 32.54 -7.52 5.95
CA THR A 438 33.15 -6.48 6.79
C THR A 438 34.13 -7.12 7.78
N THR A 439 35.36 -7.21 7.29
CA THR A 439 36.64 -6.95 7.95
C THR A 439 36.78 -7.21 9.46
N VAL A 440 37.59 -8.22 9.76
CA VAL A 440 38.20 -8.62 11.05
C VAL A 440 39.26 -7.63 11.55
N ILE A 441 39.34 -7.37 12.87
CA ILE A 441 40.60 -7.23 13.66
C ILE A 441 40.31 -7.65 15.14
N PRO A 442 41.31 -8.04 15.98
CA PRO A 442 41.80 -9.39 16.24
C PRO A 442 41.45 -9.98 17.64
N THR A 443 41.81 -11.25 17.78
CA THR A 443 41.68 -12.23 18.89
C THR A 443 41.98 -11.77 20.33
N GLN A 444 41.20 -12.30 21.27
CA GLN A 444 41.64 -12.58 22.65
C GLN A 444 41.08 -13.93 23.14
N ASP A 445 42.00 -14.89 23.26
CA ASP A 445 42.03 -16.13 24.06
C ASP A 445 40.73 -16.88 24.41
N ASP A 446 40.57 -18.04 23.78
CA ASP A 446 39.74 -19.15 24.23
C ASP A 446 40.61 -20.17 25.00
N PRO A 447 40.24 -20.53 26.25
CA PRO A 447 40.85 -21.66 26.93
C PRO A 447 39.81 -22.77 27.18
N TYR A 448 39.32 -23.46 26.15
CA TYR A 448 38.93 -24.86 26.32
C TYR A 448 39.07 -25.69 25.03
N ARG A 449 40.15 -26.47 24.97
CA ARG A 449 40.44 -27.48 23.94
C ARG A 449 40.18 -28.87 24.53
N ASP A 450 39.46 -29.72 23.80
CA ASP A 450 39.47 -31.19 23.98
C ASP A 450 39.17 -31.89 22.62
N PRO A 451 39.62 -33.14 22.35
CA PRO A 451 40.55 -33.39 21.25
C PRO A 451 40.25 -34.70 20.52
N TYR A 452 39.35 -34.73 19.53
CA TYR A 452 39.12 -35.90 18.66
C TYR A 452 38.49 -35.32 17.36
N ARG A 453 38.85 -35.63 16.10
CA ARG A 453 39.64 -36.70 15.48
C ARG A 453 39.73 -36.45 13.96
N GLN A 454 40.93 -36.65 13.41
CA GLN A 454 41.36 -37.12 12.06
C GLN A 454 40.96 -36.41 10.76
N ASP A 455 42.03 -35.97 10.08
CA ASP A 455 42.17 -35.49 8.71
C ASP A 455 41.93 -36.57 7.63
N HIS A 456 41.28 -36.17 6.53
CA HIS A 456 41.44 -36.75 5.20
C HIS A 456 41.54 -35.61 4.17
N PRO A 457 42.57 -35.57 3.30
CA PRO A 457 42.68 -34.54 2.26
C PRO A 457 41.95 -34.96 0.98
N TYR A 458 41.16 -34.05 0.40
CA TYR A 458 40.64 -34.16 -0.97
C TYR A 458 41.23 -33.05 -1.85
N GLN A 459 41.68 -33.46 -3.04
CA GLN A 459 42.40 -32.71 -4.06
C GLN A 459 41.42 -32.10 -5.08
N PRO A 460 41.62 -30.86 -5.56
CA PRO A 460 40.84 -30.32 -6.68
C PRO A 460 41.48 -30.72 -8.03
N PRO A 461 40.70 -30.93 -9.10
CA PRO A 461 41.25 -31.04 -10.45
C PRO A 461 41.51 -29.66 -11.07
N ALA A 462 42.57 -29.63 -11.88
CA ALA A 462 43.14 -28.49 -12.57
C ALA A 462 42.44 -28.12 -13.88
N ASP A 463 42.62 -26.86 -14.27
CA ASP A 463 42.37 -26.28 -15.58
C ASP A 463 43.16 -26.96 -16.72
N GLU A 464 42.55 -27.06 -17.90
CA GLU A 464 43.26 -26.94 -19.18
C GLU A 464 42.51 -26.00 -20.14
N SER A 465 43.28 -25.10 -20.71
CA SER A 465 43.01 -23.98 -21.60
C SER A 465 42.66 -24.36 -23.05
N ALA A 466 41.92 -23.48 -23.77
CA ALA A 466 42.42 -22.79 -24.97
C ALA A 466 41.36 -21.92 -25.69
N THR A 467 41.59 -20.60 -25.69
CA THR A 467 41.48 -19.62 -26.80
C THR A 467 40.38 -19.73 -27.87
N ALA A 468 39.63 -18.65 -28.11
CA ALA A 468 39.94 -17.65 -29.15
C ALA A 468 38.73 -16.76 -29.57
N THR A 469 39.02 -15.46 -29.68
CA THR A 469 38.52 -14.49 -30.67
C THR A 469 37.14 -13.83 -30.50
N TRP A 470 37.23 -12.54 -30.16
CA TRP A 470 36.25 -11.49 -30.40
C TRP A 470 36.07 -11.19 -31.89
N SER A 471 34.82 -10.98 -32.32
CA SER A 471 34.49 -10.21 -33.53
C SER A 471 33.10 -9.58 -33.38
N GLN A 472 33.05 -8.24 -33.54
CA GLN A 472 31.84 -7.45 -33.84
C GLN A 472 31.18 -7.93 -35.14
N PRO A 473 29.91 -7.53 -35.39
CA PRO A 473 29.74 -6.59 -36.50
C PRO A 473 28.67 -5.50 -36.29
N ASP A 474 29.07 -4.30 -36.67
CA ASP A 474 28.47 -3.30 -37.57
C ASP A 474 26.94 -3.16 -37.76
N ASP A 475 26.55 -1.89 -37.68
CA ASP A 475 25.36 -1.24 -38.24
C ASP A 475 25.16 -1.53 -39.73
N HIS A 476 23.92 -1.82 -40.13
CA HIS A 476 23.37 -1.37 -41.41
C HIS A 476 21.85 -1.16 -41.36
N VAL A 477 21.47 0.10 -41.58
CA VAL A 477 20.13 0.58 -41.92
C VAL A 477 19.84 0.27 -43.40
N ALA A 478 18.65 -0.29 -43.70
CA ALA A 478 17.64 0.26 -44.63
C ALA A 478 16.80 -0.80 -45.39
N SER A 479 15.50 -0.47 -45.47
CA SER A 479 14.56 -0.68 -46.59
C SER A 479 13.74 -1.98 -46.68
N SER A 480 12.44 -1.81 -46.46
CA SER A 480 11.33 -2.58 -47.06
C SER A 480 11.37 -2.50 -48.60
N PRO A 481 10.85 -3.51 -49.34
CA PRO A 481 9.55 -3.29 -49.96
C PRO A 481 8.65 -4.53 -50.06
N ALA A 482 7.40 -4.24 -50.42
CA ALA A 482 6.26 -5.13 -50.60
C ALA A 482 6.28 -6.01 -51.86
N ASP A 483 5.38 -7.01 -51.78
CA ASP A 483 4.44 -7.52 -52.80
C ASP A 483 4.77 -8.74 -53.68
N GLU A 484 3.69 -9.48 -53.98
CA GLU A 484 3.49 -10.64 -54.88
C GLU A 484 3.96 -12.04 -54.36
N THR A 485 3.25 -13.17 -54.47
CA THR A 485 1.98 -13.58 -55.11
C THR A 485 1.59 -15.02 -54.67
N ASP A 486 0.28 -15.33 -54.76
CA ASP A 486 -0.36 -16.64 -55.11
C ASP A 486 -0.21 -17.85 -54.15
N THR A 487 -1.25 -18.42 -53.54
CA THR A 487 -2.38 -19.23 -54.07
C THR A 487 -3.24 -19.60 -52.83
N GLY A 488 -4.57 -19.62 -52.79
CA GLY A 488 -5.47 -20.50 -53.52
C GLY A 488 -6.58 -21.04 -52.59
N SER A 489 -7.79 -20.49 -52.73
CA SER A 489 -9.12 -21.12 -52.52
C SER A 489 -9.48 -21.89 -51.22
N PHE A 490 -10.47 -21.40 -50.47
CA PHE A 490 -11.85 -21.96 -50.44
C PHE A 490 -12.83 -20.96 -49.79
N ARG A 491 -14.00 -20.76 -50.42
CA ARG A 491 -15.05 -19.80 -50.01
C ARG A 491 -16.11 -20.42 -49.08
N PRO A 492 -16.85 -19.58 -48.32
CA PRO A 492 -17.97 -19.98 -47.46
C PRO A 492 -19.31 -19.96 -48.22
N ILE A 493 -20.30 -20.72 -47.74
CA ILE A 493 -21.71 -20.57 -48.12
C ILE A 493 -22.55 -20.34 -46.86
N THR A 494 -23.22 -19.19 -46.87
CA THR A 494 -24.35 -18.79 -46.03
C THR A 494 -25.65 -19.36 -46.61
N ASP A 495 -26.54 -19.86 -45.75
CA ASP A 495 -27.96 -20.08 -46.10
C ASP A 495 -28.85 -19.35 -45.06
N PRO A 496 -29.49 -18.22 -45.43
CA PRO A 496 -30.33 -17.43 -44.54
C PRO A 496 -31.83 -17.80 -44.59
N THR A 497 -32.23 -19.00 -45.00
CA THR A 497 -33.65 -19.35 -45.21
C THR A 497 -34.30 -20.28 -44.16
N ARG A 498 -33.71 -20.45 -42.97
CA ARG A 498 -34.31 -21.30 -41.93
C ARG A 498 -35.18 -20.49 -40.95
N PRO A 499 -36.53 -20.68 -40.94
CA PRO A 499 -37.38 -20.06 -39.93
C PRO A 499 -37.15 -20.69 -38.55
N MET A 500 -37.09 -19.85 -37.51
CA MET A 500 -36.95 -20.25 -36.11
C MET A 500 -38.16 -21.08 -35.63
N PRO A 501 -37.94 -22.09 -34.76
CA PRO A 501 -39.04 -22.83 -34.13
C PRO A 501 -39.78 -21.97 -33.09
N ASP A 502 -41.11 -22.04 -33.20
CA ASP A 502 -42.14 -21.39 -32.39
C ASP A 502 -42.05 -21.75 -30.89
N TYR A 503 -41.85 -20.73 -30.05
CA TYR A 503 -41.68 -20.80 -28.60
C TYR A 503 -43.00 -20.96 -27.82
N GLU A 504 -44.17 -20.85 -28.46
CA GLU A 504 -45.45 -20.93 -27.73
C GLU A 504 -45.97 -22.35 -27.46
N ARG A 505 -45.26 -23.40 -27.87
CA ARG A 505 -45.77 -24.78 -27.81
C ARG A 505 -45.49 -25.57 -26.52
N TYR A 506 -44.90 -24.97 -25.49
CA TYR A 506 -44.65 -25.62 -24.19
C TYR A 506 -45.32 -24.93 -22.98
N ARG A 507 -46.42 -24.21 -23.21
CA ARG A 507 -47.32 -23.78 -22.13
C ARG A 507 -48.40 -24.84 -21.93
N ARG A 508 -48.30 -25.68 -20.90
CA ARG A 508 -49.44 -26.49 -20.42
C ARG A 508 -50.21 -25.74 -19.34
N PRO A 509 -51.55 -25.77 -19.37
CA PRO A 509 -52.39 -25.25 -18.30
C PRO A 509 -52.71 -26.32 -17.25
N GLU A 510 -52.63 -25.88 -15.99
CA GLU A 510 -53.30 -26.27 -14.73
C GLU A 510 -52.33 -26.33 -13.55
#